data_AF-A0A0N0U917-F1
#
_entry.id   AF-A0A0N0U917-F1
#
_cell.length_a   1.000
_cell.length_b   1.000
_cell.length_c   1.000
_cell.angle_alpha   90.00
_cell.angle_beta   90.00
_cell.angle_gamma   90.00
#
_symmetry.space_group_name_H-M   'P 1'
#
loop_
_entity.id
_entity.type
_entity.pdbx_description
1 polymer ?
#
loop_
_entity_poly.entity_id
_entity_poly.type
_entity_poly.pdbx_seq_one_letter_code
_entity_poly.pdbx_strand_id
1 'polypeptide(L)' 'MLQFLMQFGSGLLESVGQVAAVAGTVVLLLILVGLGAFAYKSLAGDGIRWPDERDEMDSDDDDGVVQGSRDDDWKYY' A
#
# COMPACT_ATOMS: atom_id res chain seq x y z
N MET A 1 -33.68 -31.16 20.47
CA MET A 1 -33.55 -29.82 19.86
C MET A 1 -32.11 -29.30 19.75
N LEU A 2 -31.11 -29.82 20.48
CA LEU A 2 -29.72 -29.36 20.35
C LEU A 2 -28.98 -29.83 19.09
N GLN A 3 -29.42 -30.93 18.45
CA GLN A 3 -28.72 -31.48 17.28
C GLN A 3 -28.94 -30.66 15.99
N PHE A 4 -30.08 -29.97 15.89
CA PHE A 4 -30.39 -29.10 14.75
C PHE A 4 -29.51 -27.84 14.73
N LEU A 5 -29.13 -27.32 15.90
CA LEU A 5 -28.28 -26.14 16.05
C LEU A 5 -26.81 -26.43 15.65
N MET A 6 -26.30 -27.62 15.98
CA MET A 6 -24.95 -28.05 15.59
C MET A 6 -24.83 -28.26 14.07
N GLN A 7 -25.86 -28.81 13.42
CA GLN A 7 -25.86 -29.07 11.98
C GLN A 7 -26.01 -27.78 11.15
N PHE A 8 -26.75 -26.78 11.64
CA PHE A 8 -26.75 -25.43 11.07
C PHE A 8 -25.42 -24.71 11.29
N GLY A 9 -24.79 -24.91 12.45
CA GLY A 9 -23.48 -24.33 12.76
C GLY A 9 -22.37 -24.83 11.85
N SER A 10 -22.32 -26.13 11.52
CA SER A 10 -21.25 -26.67 10.68
C SER A 10 -21.34 -26.21 9.22
N GLY A 11 -22.52 -26.27 8.60
CA GLY A 11 -22.68 -25.92 7.18
C GLY A 11 -22.56 -24.43 6.88
N LEU A 12 -23.15 -23.56 7.73
CA LEU A 12 -23.04 -22.11 7.54
C LEU A 12 -21.62 -21.61 7.82
N LEU A 13 -20.97 -22.07 8.89
CA LEU A 13 -19.60 -21.66 9.18
C LEU A 13 -18.62 -22.14 8.11
N GLU A 14 -18.82 -23.34 7.55
CA GLU A 14 -18.05 -23.82 6.41
C GLU A 14 -18.23 -22.92 5.18
N SER A 15 -19.47 -22.54 4.86
CA SER A 15 -19.75 -21.64 3.73
C SER A 15 -19.16 -20.23 3.92
N VAL A 16 -19.25 -19.68 5.13
CA VAL A 16 -18.65 -18.37 5.48
C VAL A 16 -17.13 -18.45 5.42
N GLY A 17 -16.54 -19.54 5.90
CA GLY A 17 -15.09 -19.78 5.83
C GLY A 17 -14.58 -19.83 4.39
N GLN A 18 -15.30 -20.51 3.49
CA GLN A 18 -14.96 -20.54 2.06
C GLN A 18 -15.05 -19.16 1.42
N VAL A 19 -16.13 -18.40 1.68
CA VAL A 19 -16.29 -17.04 1.16
C VAL A 19 -15.19 -16.12 1.69
N ALA A 20 -14.86 -16.21 2.98
CA ALA A 20 -13.78 -15.43 3.59
C ALA A 20 -12.41 -15.77 2.99
N ALA A 21 -12.13 -17.06 2.72
CA ALA A 21 -10.88 -17.47 2.09
C ALA A 21 -10.75 -16.92 0.66
N VAL A 22 -11.83 -16.96 -0.13
CA VAL A 22 -11.84 -16.39 -1.49
C VAL A 22 -11.65 -14.88 -1.43
N ALA A 23 -12.43 -14.19 -0.59
CA ALA A 23 -12.32 -12.74 -0.43
C ALA A 23 -10.91 -12.32 0.05
N GLY A 24 -10.36 -13.04 1.02
CA GLY A 24 -9.00 -12.80 1.52
C GLY A 24 -7.94 -12.99 0.43
N THR A 25 -8.10 -14.00 -0.43
CA THR A 25 -7.21 -14.23 -1.58
C THR A 25 -7.27 -13.07 -2.58
N VAL A 26 -8.48 -12.58 -2.88
CA VAL A 26 -8.67 -11.43 -3.78
C VAL A 26 -8.00 -10.19 -3.20
N VAL A 27 -8.21 -9.90 -1.91
CA VAL A 27 -7.56 -8.77 -1.22
C VAL A 27 -6.03 -8.91 -1.26
N LEU A 28 -5.50 -10.12 -1.01
CA LEU A 28 -4.07 -10.38 -1.09
C LEU A 28 -3.50 -10.09 -2.48
N LEU A 29 -4.20 -10.52 -3.55
CA LEU A 29 -3.80 -10.22 -4.93
C LEU A 29 -3.82 -8.72 -5.21
N LEU A 30 -4.81 -7.99 -4.72
CA LEU A 30 -4.87 -6.54 -4.88
C LEU A 30 -3.70 -5.84 -4.18
N ILE A 31 -3.31 -6.30 -2.99
CA ILE A 31 -2.13 -5.79 -2.28
C ILE A 31 -0.86 -6.07 -3.09
N LEU A 32 -0.70 -7.29 -3.61
CA LEU A 32 0.45 -7.68 -4.46
C LEU A 32 0.53 -6.82 -5.73
N VAL A 33 -0.60 -6.59 -6.40
CA VAL A 33 -0.67 -5.73 -7.59
C VAL A 33 -0.33 -4.29 -7.23
N GLY A 34 -0.88 -3.76 -6.14
CA GLY A 34 -0.58 -2.41 -5.67
C GLY A 34 0.90 -2.23 -5.32
N LEU A 35 1.47 -3.20 -4.60
CA LEU A 35 2.90 -3.22 -4.27
C LEU A 35 3.76 -3.33 -5.53
N GLY A 36 3.39 -4.19 -6.48
CA GLY A 36 4.09 -4.33 -7.75
C GLY A 36 4.04 -3.07 -8.60
N ALA A 37 2.90 -2.39 -8.67
CA ALA A 37 2.74 -1.12 -9.36
C ALA A 37 3.58 0.00 -8.72
N PHE A 38 3.58 0.06 -7.39
CA PHE A 38 4.42 0.99 -6.62
C PHE A 38 5.90 0.73 -6.88
N ALA A 39 6.35 -0.52 -6.73
CA ALA A 39 7.74 -0.90 -6.97
C ALA A 39 8.14 -0.63 -8.43
N TYR A 40 7.29 -0.98 -9.40
CA TYR A 40 7.53 -0.71 -10.81
C TYR A 40 7.69 0.79 -11.08
N LYS A 41 6.80 1.64 -10.53
CA LYS A 41 6.91 3.10 -10.68
C LYS A 41 8.18 3.65 -10.02
N SER A 42 8.58 3.11 -8.86
CA SER A 42 9.77 3.53 -8.14
C SER A 42 11.09 3.11 -8.82
N LEU A 43 11.12 1.96 -9.52
CA LEU A 43 12.35 1.44 -10.13
C LEU A 43 12.46 1.73 -11.64
N ALA A 44 11.35 1.67 -12.39
CA ALA A 44 11.35 1.79 -13.85
C ALA A 44 10.80 3.13 -14.35
N GLY A 45 10.20 3.96 -13.47
CA GLY A 45 9.79 5.32 -13.77
C GLY A 45 10.78 6.37 -13.25
N ASP A 46 10.43 7.64 -13.45
CA ASP A 46 11.05 8.85 -12.87
C ASP A 46 10.80 8.98 -11.35
N GLY A 47 10.60 7.85 -10.66
CA GLY A 47 10.13 7.81 -9.27
C GLY A 47 8.66 8.23 -9.08
N ILE A 48 8.30 8.47 -7.81
CA ILE A 48 7.03 9.09 -7.46
C ILE A 48 7.21 10.59 -7.61
N ARG A 49 6.81 11.12 -8.77
CA ARG A 49 6.73 12.56 -8.98
C ARG A 49 5.71 13.17 -8.03
N TRP A 50 6.18 13.91 -7.06
CA TRP A 50 5.33 14.63 -6.12
C TRP A 50 4.73 15.88 -6.82
N PRO A 51 3.53 16.33 -6.41
CA PRO A 51 2.81 17.38 -7.11
C PRO A 51 3.54 18.74 -7.15
N ASP A 52 4.50 18.93 -6.27
CA ASP A 52 5.46 20.05 -6.12
C ASP A 52 6.71 19.90 -6.99
N GLU A 53 7.03 18.70 -7.49
CA GLU A 53 8.15 18.46 -8.42
C GLU A 53 7.76 18.71 -9.89
N ARG A 54 6.58 19.29 -10.16
CA ARG A 54 6.10 19.59 -11.52
C ARG A 54 6.78 20.81 -12.14
N ASP A 55 7.48 21.61 -11.35
CA ASP A 55 7.91 22.94 -11.76
C ASP A 55 9.39 23.03 -12.21
N GLU A 56 10.19 21.97 -12.09
CA GLU A 56 11.63 22.02 -12.40
C GLU A 56 12.01 21.73 -13.86
N MET A 57 11.05 21.46 -14.75
CA MET A 57 11.36 21.15 -16.17
C MET A 57 11.31 22.37 -17.11
N ASP A 58 11.02 23.57 -16.59
CA ASP A 58 10.91 24.81 -17.39
C ASP A 58 11.79 25.97 -16.89
N SER A 59 12.66 25.76 -15.90
CA SER A 59 13.58 26.79 -15.41
C SER A 59 15.04 26.37 -15.63
N ASP A 60 15.58 26.73 -16.79
CA ASP A 60 16.98 27.13 -16.91
C ASP A 60 17.22 28.28 -15.89
N ASP A 61 17.60 27.96 -14.66
CA ASP A 61 18.50 28.73 -13.79
C ASP A 61 18.35 28.28 -12.32
N ASP A 62 19.50 27.94 -11.75
CA ASP A 62 19.94 28.10 -10.35
C ASP A 62 19.04 27.68 -9.16
N ASP A 63 19.68 26.89 -8.28
CA ASP A 63 19.44 26.84 -6.82
C ASP A 63 18.17 26.11 -6.33
N GLY A 64 18.04 24.85 -6.70
CA GLY A 64 17.06 23.92 -6.10
C GLY A 64 17.51 23.44 -4.72
N VAL A 65 16.64 23.58 -3.72
CA VAL A 65 16.86 23.14 -2.33
C VAL A 65 17.00 21.61 -2.27
N VAL A 66 18.21 21.12 -1.98
CA VAL A 66 18.52 19.68 -1.83
C VAL A 66 17.90 19.13 -0.54
N GLN A 67 17.36 17.91 -0.61
CA GLN A 67 16.84 17.13 0.52
C GLN A 67 17.79 17.18 1.73
N GLY A 68 17.32 17.78 2.83
CA GLY A 68 18.09 17.96 4.05
C GLY A 68 18.68 16.65 4.56
N SER A 69 20.00 16.62 4.74
CA SER A 69 20.74 15.49 5.30
C SER A 69 20.20 15.10 6.68
N ARG A 70 20.32 13.82 7.02
CA ARG A 70 19.78 13.13 8.23
C ARG A 70 20.39 13.60 9.58
N ASP A 71 20.90 14.82 9.69
CA ASP A 71 21.83 15.22 10.76
C ASP A 71 21.36 16.41 11.60
N ASP A 72 20.06 16.67 11.76
CA ASP A 72 19.63 17.84 12.56
C ASP A 72 18.43 17.54 13.46
N ASP A 73 18.71 16.93 14.62
CA ASP A 73 17.72 16.70 15.68
C ASP A 73 18.31 16.87 17.10
N TRP A 74 19.38 17.66 17.27
CA TRP A 74 19.98 17.88 18.59
C TRP A 74 20.49 19.32 18.78
N LYS A 75 19.60 20.19 19.25
CA LYS A 75 20.02 21.43 19.93
C LYS A 75 19.29 21.57 21.26
N TYR A 76 19.95 21.11 22.33
CA TYR A 76 19.50 21.32 23.70
C TYR A 76 19.74 22.77 24.11
N TYR A 77 18.73 23.37 24.73
CA TYR A 77 18.79 24.66 25.43
C TYR A 77 19.38 24.48 26.84
#